data_AF-A0A850A954-F1
#
_entry.id   AF-A0A850A954-F1
#
_cell.length_a   1.000
_cell.length_b   1.000
_cell.length_c   1.000
_cell.angle_alpha   90.00
_cell.angle_beta   90.00
_cell.angle_gamma   90.00
#
_symmetry.space_group_name_H-M   'P 1'
#
loop_
_entity.id
_entity.type
_entity.pdbx_description
1 polymer ?
#
loop_
_entity_poly.entity_id
_entity_poly.type
_entity_poly.pdbx_seq_one_letter_code
_entity_poly.pdbx_strand_id
1 'polypeptide(L)'
;MTTDNRPRSPSFLDVRTGDIVRLRKKHPCGGFEWEVYRVGADIGLVCQTCRRRLMLPRDKFRHALKAFVRHAGPPAVEADPAAAAEA
;
A
#
# COMPACT_ATOMS: atom_id res chain seq x y z
N MET A 1 30.26 22.49 -0.92
CA MET A 1 29.93 21.97 0.43
C MET A 1 28.69 22.73 0.85
N THR A 2 27.47 22.19 0.75
CA THR A 2 26.96 21.11 1.59
C THR A 2 25.89 20.32 0.82
N THR A 3 26.15 19.03 0.59
CA THR A 3 25.13 18.09 0.11
C THR A 3 24.08 17.96 1.20
N ASP A 4 22.85 18.42 0.94
CA ASP A 4 21.69 18.25 1.83
C ASP A 4 21.31 16.76 1.88
N ASN A 5 22.08 15.99 2.65
CA ASN A 5 21.74 14.64 3.06
C ASN A 5 20.87 14.73 4.31
N ARG A 6 19.65 15.27 4.14
CA ARG A 6 18.68 15.29 5.23
C ARG A 6 17.99 13.93 5.28
N PRO A 7 18.17 13.11 6.33
CA PRO A 7 17.33 11.94 6.52
C PRO A 7 15.90 12.45 6.72
N ARG A 8 15.05 12.28 5.69
CA ARG A 8 13.64 12.63 5.76
C ARG A 8 13.01 11.80 6.87
N SER A 9 12.57 12.50 7.92
CA SER A 9 12.09 11.92 9.18
C SER A 9 11.11 10.75 8.98
N PRO A 10 11.23 9.68 9.80
CA PRO A 10 10.39 8.50 9.67
C PRO A 10 9.06 8.71 10.39
N SER A 11 7.99 8.85 9.61
CA SER A 11 6.65 8.39 10.00
C SER A 11 5.93 7.74 8.82
N PHE A 12 6.71 7.30 7.83
CA PHE A 12 6.23 6.62 6.64
C PHE A 12 5.77 5.22 7.05
N LEU A 13 4.46 5.06 7.26
CA LEU A 13 3.82 3.78 6.94
C LEU A 13 4.12 3.51 5.47
N ASP A 14 5.11 2.64 5.22
CA ASP A 14 5.47 2.12 3.90
C ASP A 14 4.37 1.14 3.51
N VAL A 15 3.26 1.68 3.00
CA VAL A 15 2.17 0.89 2.42
C VAL A 15 2.43 0.80 0.93
N ARG A 16 2.28 -0.39 0.38
CA ARG A 16 2.49 -0.70 -1.04
C ARG A 16 1.20 -1.24 -1.64
N THR A 17 1.08 -1.10 -2.95
CA THR A 17 0.01 -1.75 -3.69
C THR A 17 0.19 -3.28 -3.59
N GLY A 18 -0.90 -3.98 -3.32
CA GLY A 18 -0.96 -5.43 -3.07
C GLY A 18 -0.85 -5.82 -1.59
N ASP A 19 -0.55 -4.89 -0.68
CA ASP A 19 -0.54 -5.20 0.76
C ASP A 19 -1.92 -5.60 1.24
N ILE A 20 -2.00 -6.64 2.09
CA ILE A 20 -3.23 -7.00 2.80
C ILE A 20 -3.12 -6.49 4.23
N VAL A 21 -3.99 -5.55 4.55
CA VAL A 21 -4.06 -4.89 5.84
C VAL A 21 -5.34 -5.23 6.56
N ARG A 22 -5.26 -5.27 7.89
CA ARG A 22 -6.41 -5.43 8.76
C ARG A 22 -6.78 -4.09 9.37
N LEU A 23 -8.02 -3.67 9.17
CA LEU A 23 -8.55 -2.48 9.81
C LEU A 23 -9.14 -2.79 11.19
N ARG A 24 -9.14 -1.79 12.07
CA ARG A 24 -9.80 -1.84 13.38
C ARG A 24 -11.33 -1.84 13.25
N LYS A 25 -11.85 -1.09 12.26
CA LYS A 25 -13.27 -1.06 11.94
C LYS A 25 -13.63 -2.28 11.10
N LYS A 26 -14.69 -2.97 11.51
CA LYS A 26 -15.27 -4.09 10.75
C LYS A 26 -15.97 -3.55 9.50
N HIS A 27 -15.80 -4.21 8.37
CA HIS A 27 -16.59 -3.90 7.18
C HIS A 27 -18.04 -4.37 7.39
N PRO A 28 -19.07 -3.66 6.90
CA PRO A 28 -20.47 -4.12 6.95
C PRO A 28 -20.71 -5.54 6.42
N CYS A 29 -19.84 -6.09 5.56
CA CYS A 29 -19.97 -7.46 5.09
C CYS A 29 -19.54 -8.55 6.09
N GLY A 30 -18.83 -8.21 7.17
CA GLY A 30 -18.24 -9.19 8.08
C GLY A 30 -16.71 -9.24 8.08
N GLY A 31 -16.08 -8.82 6.99
CA GLY A 31 -14.63 -8.89 6.78
C GLY A 31 -13.82 -7.82 7.53
N PHE A 32 -12.57 -8.15 7.81
CA PHE A 32 -11.59 -7.25 8.42
C PHE A 32 -10.37 -7.00 7.53
N GLU A 33 -10.21 -7.81 6.48
CA GLU A 33 -9.06 -7.82 5.59
C GLU A 33 -9.35 -6.98 4.34
N TRP A 34 -8.37 -6.13 4.05
CA TRP A 34 -8.42 -5.15 2.98
C TRP A 34 -7.14 -5.25 2.19
N GLU A 35 -7.24 -5.38 0.89
CA GLU A 35 -6.12 -5.31 -0.02
C GLU A 35 -5.96 -3.86 -0.51
N VAL A 36 -4.73 -3.36 -0.48
CA VAL A 36 -4.38 -2.02 -0.95
C VAL A 36 -4.20 -2.09 -2.45
N TYR A 37 -5.07 -1.42 -3.22
CA TYR A 37 -4.92 -1.39 -4.69
C TYR A 37 -4.29 -0.08 -5.18
N ARG A 38 -4.29 0.96 -4.34
CA ARG A 38 -3.74 2.29 -4.70
C ARG A 38 -3.11 2.96 -3.49
N VAL A 39 -1.94 3.53 -3.71
CA VAL A 39 -1.23 4.34 -2.71
C VAL A 39 -0.97 5.72 -3.29
N GLY A 40 -1.48 6.76 -2.62
CA GLY A 40 -1.33 8.16 -3.00
C GLY A 40 -1.71 9.08 -1.85
N ALA A 41 -2.34 10.23 -2.16
CA ALA A 41 -2.95 11.10 -1.16
C ALA A 41 -4.08 10.38 -0.39
N ASP A 42 -4.90 9.63 -1.13
CA ASP A 42 -5.85 8.68 -0.61
C ASP A 42 -5.37 7.24 -0.86
N ILE A 43 -5.68 6.36 0.06
CA ILE A 43 -5.36 4.94 -0.02
C ILE A 43 -6.62 4.20 -0.48
N GLY A 44 -6.49 3.52 -1.61
CA GLY A 44 -7.54 2.69 -2.17
C GLY A 44 -7.50 1.30 -1.55
N LEU A 45 -8.60 0.88 -0.94
CA LEU A 45 -8.74 -0.43 -0.30
C LEU A 45 -9.86 -1.23 -0.96
N VAL A 46 -9.63 -2.52 -1.17
CA VAL A 46 -10.64 -3.48 -1.60
C VAL A 46 -10.83 -4.55 -0.53
N CYS A 47 -12.08 -4.79 -0.14
CA CYS A 47 -12.38 -5.83 0.84
C CYS A 47 -12.18 -7.21 0.20
N GLN A 48 -11.40 -8.09 0.83
CA GLN A 48 -11.16 -9.43 0.29
C GLN A 48 -12.39 -10.35 0.38
N THR A 49 -13.34 -10.07 1.27
CA THR A 49 -14.53 -10.90 1.44
C THR A 49 -15.65 -10.55 0.44
N CYS A 50 -15.88 -9.27 0.17
CA CYS A 50 -17.01 -8.82 -0.67
C CYS A 50 -16.60 -7.96 -1.88
N ARG A 51 -15.29 -7.79 -2.12
CA ARG A 51 -14.71 -7.05 -3.25
C ARG A 51 -15.20 -5.59 -3.39
N ARG A 52 -15.71 -5.00 -2.31
CA ARG A 52 -16.11 -3.59 -2.25
C ARG A 52 -14.86 -2.73 -2.17
N ARG A 53 -14.77 -1.74 -3.05
CA ARG A 53 -13.69 -0.75 -3.11
C ARG A 53 -14.09 0.54 -2.39
N LEU A 54 -13.15 1.10 -1.64
CA LEU A 54 -13.29 2.41 -1.00
C LEU A 54 -11.98 3.17 -1.04
N MET A 55 -12.08 4.50 -0.99
CA MET A 55 -10.94 5.40 -0.85
C MET A 55 -10.95 5.97 0.56
N LEU A 56 -9.79 5.88 1.22
CA LEU A 56 -9.62 6.37 2.58
C LEU A 56 -8.46 7.36 2.62
N PRO A 57 -8.65 8.59 3.13
CA PRO A 57 -7.56 9.52 3.32
C PRO A 57 -6.45 8.92 4.18
N ARG A 58 -5.20 9.26 3.88
CA ARG A 58 -4.03 8.68 4.55
C ARG A 58 -4.07 8.79 6.09
N ASP A 59 -4.51 9.93 6.63
CA ASP A 59 -4.70 10.11 8.07
C ASP A 59 -5.69 9.12 8.66
N LYS A 60 -6.87 8.99 8.04
CA LYS A 60 -7.89 8.05 8.48
C LYS A 60 -7.40 6.61 8.37
N PHE A 61 -6.66 6.28 7.32
CA PHE A 61 -6.03 4.97 7.16
C PHE A 61 -5.07 4.66 8.30
N ARG A 62 -4.17 5.60 8.64
CA ARG A 62 -3.20 5.43 9.73
C ARG A 62 -3.88 5.15 11.07
N HIS A 63 -4.99 5.84 11.38
CA HIS A 63 -5.77 5.58 12.60
C HIS A 63 -6.60 4.29 12.54
N ALA A 64 -7.09 3.92 11.35
CA ALA A 64 -7.91 2.73 11.16
C ALA A 64 -7.08 1.45 11.05
N LEU A 65 -5.80 1.53 10.71
CA LEU A 65 -4.92 0.38 10.58
C LEU A 65 -4.75 -0.30 11.95
N LYS A 66 -4.95 -1.62 11.97
CA LYS A 66 -4.71 -2.46 13.14
C LYS A 66 -3.39 -3.20 13.01
N ALA A 67 -3.19 -3.87 11.87
CA ALA A 67 -1.98 -4.64 11.58
C ALA A 67 -1.86 -4.89 10.07
N PHE A 68 -0.65 -5.15 9.59
CA PHE A 68 -0.41 -5.75 8.28
C PHE A 68 -0.59 -7.26 8.39
N VAL A 69 -1.45 -7.84 7.55
CA VAL A 69 -1.69 -9.30 7.52
C VAL A 69 -0.70 -9.95 6.56
N ARG A 70 -0.57 -9.37 5.37
CA ARG A 70 0.44 -9.74 4.39
C ARG A 70 1.02 -8.48 3.80
N HIS A 71 2.33 -8.51 3.63
CA HIS A 71 2.98 -7.60 2.72
C HIS A 71 2.87 -8.17 1.32
N ALA A 72 2.55 -7.33 0.33
CA ALA A 72 2.96 -7.64 -1.02
C ALA A 72 4.47 -7.87 -0.94
N GLY A 73 4.91 -9.07 -1.33
CA GLY A 73 6.33 -9.27 -1.62
C GLY A 73 6.82 -8.14 -2.52
N PRO A 74 8.13 -7.83 -2.53
CA PRO A 74 8.65 -6.84 -3.47
C PRO A 74 7.98 -7.09 -4.81
N PRO A 75 7.39 -6.07 -5.48
CA PRO A 75 7.02 -6.28 -6.86
C PRO A 75 8.28 -6.90 -7.44
N ALA A 76 8.18 -8.12 -7.96
CA ALA A 76 9.22 -8.61 -8.82
C ALA A 76 9.30 -7.50 -9.84
N VAL A 77 10.30 -6.62 -9.66
CA VAL A 77 10.72 -5.65 -10.64
C VAL A 77 10.80 -6.51 -11.87
N GLU A 78 9.82 -6.33 -12.76
CA GLU A 78 9.89 -6.90 -14.08
C GLU A 78 11.29 -6.53 -14.53
N ALA A 79 12.13 -7.56 -14.61
CA ALA A 79 13.39 -7.49 -15.30
C ALA A 79 12.99 -6.96 -16.67
N ASP A 80 13.34 -5.70 -16.92
CA ASP A 80 13.36 -5.09 -18.23
C ASP A 80 13.89 -6.14 -19.22
N PRO A 81 13.08 -6.69 -20.15
CA PRO A 81 13.63 -7.35 -21.30
C PRO A 81 13.89 -6.29 -22.36
N ALA A 82 14.70 -5.27 -22.04
CA ALA A 82 15.26 -4.34 -23.01
C ALA A 82 16.69 -4.77 -23.32
N ALA A 83 16.83 -5.93 -23.98
CA ALA A 83 18.03 -6.30 -24.69
C ALA A 83 17.66 -6.66 -26.13
N ALA A 84 18.43 -6.12 -27.08
CA ALA A 84 18.42 -6.28 -28.53
C ALA A 84 17.42 -5.37 -29.29
N ALA A 85 17.80 -4.53 -30.26
CA ALA A 85 19.04 -4.39 -31.01
C ALA A 85 19.02 -3.04 -31.76
N GLU A 86 20.10 -2.27 -31.71
CA GLU A 86 20.50 -1.38 -32.81
C GLU A 86 22.03 -1.46 -32.92
N ALA A 87 22.47 -1.77 -34.14
CA ALA A 87 23.84 -2.08 -34.57
C ALA A 87 24.42 -0.91 -35.37
#